data_AF-A0AAW1GV21-F1
#
_entry.id   AF-A0AAW1GV21-F1
#
_cell.length_a   1.000
_cell.length_b   1.000
_cell.length_c   1.000
_cell.angle_alpha   90.00
_cell.angle_beta   90.00
_cell.angle_gamma   90.00
#
_symmetry.space_group_name_H-M   'P 1'
#
loop_
_entity.id
_entity.type
_entity.pdbx_description
1 polymer ?
#
loop_
_entity_poly.entity_id
_entity_poly.type
_entity_poly.pdbx_seq_one_letter_code
_entity_poly.pdbx_strand_id
1 'polypeptide(L)'
;MTITSVFLSSGYNFQCDMHQLSRSYQNLDCFKCYEKLLDIQKVFKEPCGGLSGLVKKILGAGLNKTRRNNNWEQRPLTQQQLEYAALDAVVLVHLFQHVRNHSHPAGAQGSDVKMEWKS
;
A
#
# COMPACT_ATOMS: atom_id res chain seq x y z
N MET A 1 28.92 -9.20 13.90
CA MET A 1 28.11 -8.31 13.05
C MET A 1 26.72 -8.89 12.92
N THR A 2 25.77 -8.45 13.74
CA THR A 2 24.35 -8.76 13.52
C THR A 2 23.87 -7.84 12.41
N ILE A 3 23.60 -8.39 11.24
CA ILE A 3 22.80 -7.69 10.23
C ILE A 3 21.40 -7.60 10.84
N THR A 4 21.10 -6.49 11.51
CA THR A 4 19.71 -6.14 11.83
C THR A 4 19.03 -5.86 10.50
N SER A 5 18.49 -6.89 9.87
CA SER A 5 17.71 -6.73 8.65
C SER A 5 16.54 -5.83 8.97
N VAL A 6 16.57 -4.63 8.39
CA VAL A 6 15.51 -3.66 8.52
C VAL A 6 14.48 -3.96 7.45
N PHE A 7 13.48 -4.76 7.79
CA PHE A 7 12.33 -4.96 6.90
C PHE A 7 11.40 -3.76 7.04
N LEU A 8 11.19 -3.03 5.94
CA LEU A 8 10.16 -1.99 5.85
C LEU A 8 8.84 -2.64 5.46
N SER A 9 7.84 -2.55 6.34
CA SER A 9 6.49 -2.98 6.00
C SER A 9 5.74 -1.81 5.35
N SER A 10 5.22 -2.01 4.13
CA SER A 10 4.34 -1.06 3.46
C SER A 10 2.87 -1.44 3.66
N GLY A 11 2.04 -0.49 4.06
CA GLY A 11 0.60 -0.66 4.19
C GLY A 11 -0.16 0.56 3.65
N TYR A 12 -1.49 0.45 3.56
CA TYR A 12 -2.36 1.56 3.19
C TYR A 12 -3.41 1.76 4.28
N ASN A 13 -3.42 2.94 4.92
CA ASN A 13 -4.26 3.22 6.10
C ASN A 13 -4.02 2.25 7.27
N PHE A 14 -2.74 2.04 7.58
CA PHE A 14 -2.30 0.96 8.47
C PHE A 14 -2.76 1.11 9.93
N GLN A 15 -3.15 2.31 10.35
CA GLN A 15 -3.65 2.54 11.71
C GLN A 15 -4.85 1.65 12.04
N CYS A 16 -5.77 1.47 11.08
CA CYS A 16 -6.93 0.61 11.26
C CYS A 16 -6.53 -0.87 11.43
N ASP A 17 -5.58 -1.34 10.62
CA ASP A 17 -5.10 -2.72 10.67
C ASP A 17 -4.42 -3.02 12.00
N MET A 18 -3.55 -2.11 12.46
CA MET A 18 -2.86 -2.29 13.74
C MET A 18 -3.81 -2.31 14.93
N HIS A 19 -4.85 -1.47 14.89
CA HIS A 19 -5.89 -1.49 15.92
C HIS A 19 -6.66 -2.82 15.96
N GLN A 20 -6.93 -3.41 14.79
CA GLN A 20 -7.54 -4.74 14.73
C GLN A 20 -6.57 -5.83 15.20
N LEU A 21 -5.31 -5.80 14.76
CA LEU A 21 -4.30 -6.78 15.13
C LEU A 21 -4.02 -6.78 16.63
N SER A 22 -3.80 -5.60 17.23
CA SER A 22 -3.60 -5.46 18.67
C SER A 22 -4.80 -5.97 19.48
N ARG A 23 -6.03 -5.76 19.01
CA ARG A 23 -7.26 -6.25 19.66
C ARG A 23 -7.45 -7.76 19.54
N SER A 24 -7.16 -8.32 18.37
CA SER A 24 -7.32 -9.75 18.11
C SER A 24 -6.19 -10.59 18.71
N TYR A 25 -4.99 -10.01 18.84
CA TYR A 25 -3.79 -10.68 19.33
C TYR A 25 -3.18 -9.93 20.54
N GLN A 26 -3.98 -9.73 21.59
CA GLN A 26 -3.62 -8.92 22.76
C GLN A 26 -2.32 -9.35 23.48
N ASN A 27 -2.00 -10.64 23.37
CA ASN A 27 -0.82 -11.25 23.98
C ASN A 27 0.47 -11.10 23.14
N LEU A 28 0.39 -10.51 21.94
CA LEU A 28 1.54 -10.30 21.06
C LEU A 28 1.97 -8.82 21.10
N ASP A 29 3.10 -8.55 21.75
CA ASP A 29 3.60 -7.19 21.93
C ASP A 29 4.05 -6.52 20.61
N CYS A 30 4.35 -7.30 19.58
CA CYS A 30 4.76 -6.77 18.27
C CYS A 30 3.65 -5.98 17.55
N PHE A 31 2.38 -6.11 17.97
CA PHE A 31 1.27 -5.30 17.47
C PHE A 31 0.96 -4.09 18.36
N LYS A 32 1.74 -3.83 19.41
CA LYS A 32 1.60 -2.64 20.27
C LYS A 32 2.52 -1.50 19.83
N CYS A 33 3.69 -1.84 19.30
CA CYS A 33 4.68 -0.87 18.83
C CYS A 33 5.22 -1.28 17.46
N TYR A 34 5.22 -0.34 16.51
CA TYR A 34 5.71 -0.54 15.15
C TYR A 34 6.57 0.66 14.74
N GLU A 35 7.86 0.42 14.50
CA GLU A 35 8.82 1.49 14.23
C GLU A 35 9.10 1.71 12.74
N LYS A 36 8.89 0.67 11.91
CA LYS A 36 9.36 0.65 10.52
C LYS A 36 8.24 0.37 9.54
N LEU A 37 7.24 1.24 9.59
CA LEU A 37 6.08 1.14 8.76
C LEU A 37 5.91 2.36 7.86
N LEU A 38 5.75 2.11 6.57
CA LEU A 38 5.39 3.13 5.61
C LEU A 38 3.90 3.06 5.31
N ASP A 39 3.17 4.07 5.75
CA ASP A 39 1.76 4.25 5.38
C ASP A 39 1.67 5.00 4.06
N ILE A 40 1.38 4.27 2.99
CA ILE A 40 1.28 4.79 1.62
C ILE A 40 0.23 5.89 1.52
N GLN A 41 -0.86 5.83 2.29
CA GLN A 41 -1.88 6.89 2.26
C GLN A 41 -1.29 8.24 2.71
N LYS A 42 -0.45 8.21 3.77
CA LYS A 42 0.20 9.42 4.30
C LYS A 42 1.26 9.97 3.34
N VAL A 43 1.96 9.09 2.63
CA VAL A 43 2.97 9.47 1.62
C VAL A 43 2.36 10.27 0.49
N PHE A 44 1.25 9.79 -0.08
CA PHE A 44 0.60 10.44 -1.22
C PHE A 44 -0.35 11.57 -0.84
N LYS A 45 -0.64 11.75 0.47
CA LYS A 45 -1.59 12.75 1.01
C LYS A 45 -2.94 12.75 0.27
N GLU A 46 -3.37 11.60 -0.22
CA GLU A 46 -4.59 11.47 -1.04
C GLU A 46 -5.79 11.26 -0.10
N PRO A 47 -6.71 12.24 0.03
CA PRO A 47 -7.82 12.14 0.97
C PRO A 47 -8.95 11.23 0.48
N CYS A 48 -9.04 10.96 -0.83
CA CYS A 48 -10.24 10.39 -1.44
C CYS A 48 -9.96 9.14 -2.29
N GLY A 49 -10.92 8.21 -2.33
CA GLY A 49 -10.93 7.09 -3.27
C GLY A 49 -10.27 5.78 -2.81
N GLY A 50 -9.58 5.79 -1.66
CA GLY A 50 -8.92 4.61 -1.09
C GLY A 50 -7.78 4.06 -1.96
N LEU A 51 -7.27 2.87 -1.64
CA LEU A 51 -6.15 2.25 -2.37
C LEU A 51 -6.45 2.15 -3.88
N SER A 52 -7.65 1.71 -4.25
CA SER A 52 -8.07 1.61 -5.65
C SER A 52 -8.05 2.96 -6.39
N GLY A 53 -8.46 4.06 -5.73
CA GLY A 53 -8.39 5.40 -6.29
C GLY A 53 -6.94 5.85 -6.51
N LEU A 54 -6.09 5.59 -5.51
CA LEU A 54 -4.66 5.90 -5.60
C LEU A 54 -3.96 5.08 -6.70
N VAL A 55 -4.21 3.77 -6.76
CA VAL A 55 -3.66 2.89 -7.81
C VAL A 55 -4.10 3.35 -9.19
N LYS A 56 -5.38 3.73 -9.37
CA LYS A 56 -5.86 4.28 -10.63
C LYS A 56 -5.14 5.58 -11.00
N LYS A 57 -4.89 6.46 -10.04
CA LYS A 57 -4.20 7.75 -10.25
C LYS A 57 -2.72 7.57 -10.63
N ILE A 58 -2.02 6.65 -9.97
CA ILE A 58 -0.56 6.51 -10.07
C ILE A 58 -0.15 5.48 -11.14
N LEU A 59 -0.88 4.35 -11.23
CA LEU A 59 -0.54 3.25 -12.13
C LEU A 59 -1.45 3.19 -13.37
N GLY A 60 -2.49 4.04 -13.45
CA GLY A 60 -3.47 4.04 -14.54
C GLY A 60 -4.44 2.85 -14.53
N ALA A 61 -4.25 1.88 -13.63
CA ALA A 61 -5.05 0.68 -13.51
C ALA A 61 -5.95 0.74 -12.26
N GLY A 62 -7.23 0.40 -12.40
CA GLY A 62 -8.16 0.34 -11.27
C GLY A 62 -8.15 -1.03 -10.59
N LEU A 63 -8.12 -1.05 -9.26
CA LEU A 63 -8.38 -2.27 -8.50
C LEU A 63 -9.87 -2.60 -8.52
N ASN A 64 -10.20 -3.87 -8.76
CA ASN A 64 -11.59 -4.33 -8.72
C ASN A 64 -12.13 -4.34 -7.27
N LYS A 65 -13.12 -3.49 -6.99
CA LYS A 65 -13.68 -3.28 -5.65
C LYS A 65 -14.77 -4.28 -5.25
N THR A 66 -15.24 -5.14 -6.16
CA THR A 66 -16.44 -5.96 -5.93
C THR A 66 -16.31 -6.99 -4.82
N ARG A 67 -15.08 -7.30 -4.39
CA ARG A 67 -14.79 -8.44 -3.50
C ARG A 67 -14.40 -8.04 -2.08
N ARG A 68 -14.34 -6.73 -1.78
CA ARG A 68 -13.97 -6.23 -0.45
C ARG A 68 -14.89 -6.75 0.66
N ASN A 69 -16.17 -6.95 0.35
CA ASN A 69 -17.21 -7.36 1.31
C ASN A 69 -17.59 -8.86 1.22
N ASN A 70 -16.71 -9.72 0.70
CA ASN A 70 -16.96 -11.16 0.68
C ASN A 70 -16.76 -11.80 2.06
N ASN A 71 -17.28 -13.02 2.23
CA ASN A 71 -17.05 -13.82 3.44
C ASN A 71 -15.60 -14.33 3.49
N TRP A 72 -14.72 -13.59 4.18
CA TRP A 72 -13.31 -13.95 4.40
C TRP A 72 -13.12 -15.07 5.44
N GLU A 73 -14.17 -15.48 6.15
CA GLU A 73 -14.16 -16.63 7.07
C GLU A 73 -14.40 -17.96 6.34
N GLN A 74 -14.87 -17.94 5.09
CA GLN A 74 -15.10 -19.16 4.31
C GLN A 74 -13.81 -19.96 4.13
N ARG A 75 -13.88 -21.29 4.24
CA ARG A 75 -12.78 -22.21 3.90
C ARG A 75 -13.26 -23.35 2.98
N PRO A 76 -12.50 -23.72 1.92
CA PRO A 76 -11.32 -23.00 1.43
C PRO A 76 -11.69 -21.62 0.85
N LEU A 77 -10.71 -20.73 0.79
CA LEU A 77 -10.87 -19.47 0.05
C LEU A 77 -11.04 -19.77 -1.43
N THR A 78 -11.90 -19.02 -2.10
CA THR A 78 -12.06 -19.12 -3.56
C THR A 78 -10.82 -18.58 -4.28
N GLN A 79 -10.54 -19.08 -5.48
CA GLN A 79 -9.46 -18.58 -6.33
C GLN A 79 -9.50 -17.05 -6.48
N GLN A 80 -10.70 -16.50 -6.61
CA GLN A 80 -10.88 -15.07 -6.79
C GLN A 80 -10.63 -14.24 -5.53
N GLN A 81 -10.80 -14.82 -4.32
CA GLN A 81 -10.40 -14.18 -3.07
C GLN A 81 -8.87 -14.15 -2.94
N LEU A 82 -8.19 -15.23 -3.34
CA LEU A 82 -6.74 -15.29 -3.36
C LEU A 82 -6.16 -14.26 -4.33
N GLU A 83 -6.72 -14.15 -5.54
CA GLU A 83 -6.32 -13.14 -6.52
C GLU A 83 -6.51 -11.71 -6.00
N TYR A 84 -7.65 -11.44 -5.37
CA TYR A 84 -7.91 -10.13 -4.76
C TYR A 84 -6.89 -9.81 -3.67
N ALA A 85 -6.64 -10.74 -2.74
CA ALA A 85 -5.69 -10.55 -1.64
C ALA A 85 -4.26 -10.35 -2.15
N ALA A 86 -3.84 -11.13 -3.15
CA ALA A 86 -2.53 -10.98 -3.79
C ALA A 86 -2.40 -9.62 -4.49
N LEU A 87 -3.47 -9.18 -5.17
CA LEU A 87 -3.49 -7.90 -5.87
C LEU A 87 -3.41 -6.71 -4.89
N ASP A 88 -4.15 -6.73 -3.79
CA ASP A 88 -4.10 -5.69 -2.76
C ASP A 88 -2.69 -5.57 -2.13
N ALA A 89 -1.93 -6.66 -2.06
CA ALA A 89 -0.54 -6.65 -1.57
C ALA A 89 0.46 -6.15 -2.64
N VAL A 90 0.39 -6.65 -3.87
CA VAL A 90 1.41 -6.34 -4.91
C VAL A 90 1.39 -4.88 -5.35
N VAL A 91 0.21 -4.24 -5.37
CA VAL A 91 0.11 -2.83 -5.75
C VAL A 91 0.82 -1.90 -4.78
N LEU A 92 0.94 -2.27 -3.50
CA LEU A 92 1.71 -1.49 -2.53
C LEU A 92 3.20 -1.47 -2.87
N VAL A 93 3.73 -2.60 -3.37
CA VAL A 93 5.12 -2.68 -3.84
C VAL A 93 5.34 -1.75 -5.04
N HIS A 94 4.42 -1.76 -6.01
CA HIS A 94 4.50 -0.88 -7.17
C HIS A 94 4.38 0.60 -6.80
N LEU A 95 3.46 0.95 -5.90
CA LEU A 95 3.33 2.32 -5.39
C LEU A 95 4.59 2.76 -4.65
N PHE A 96 5.18 1.91 -3.83
CA PHE A 96 6.43 2.19 -3.14
C PHE A 96 7.59 2.44 -4.12
N GLN A 97 7.73 1.59 -5.15
CA GLN A 97 8.74 1.77 -6.19
C GLN A 97 8.57 3.10 -6.93
N HIS A 98 7.33 3.48 -7.24
CA HIS A 98 7.02 4.77 -7.84
C HIS A 98 7.51 5.93 -6.97
N VAL A 99 7.18 5.91 -5.67
CA VAL A 99 7.67 6.93 -4.70
C VAL A 99 9.19 6.98 -4.68
N ARG A 100 9.86 5.83 -4.59
CA ARG A 100 11.33 5.74 -4.50
C ARG A 100 12.04 6.31 -5.74
N ASN A 101 11.48 6.08 -6.91
CA ASN A 101 12.05 6.55 -8.17
C ASN A 101 11.85 8.06 -8.37
N HIS A 102 10.77 8.63 -7.84
CA HIS A 102 10.50 10.08 -7.89
C HIS A 102 11.15 10.88 -6.74
N SER A 103 11.63 10.21 -5.67
CA SER A 103 12.31 10.85 -4.54
C SER A 103 13.84 10.87 -4.66
N HIS A 104 14.41 10.17 -5.65
CA HIS A 104 15.75 10.50 -6.12
C HIS A 104 15.63 11.73 -7.03
N PRO A 105 16.32 12.85 -6.75
CA PRO A 105 16.47 13.88 -7.76
C PRO A 105 17.19 13.20 -8.92
N ALA A 106 16.48 13.06 -10.04
CA ALA A 106 17.07 12.66 -11.29
C ALA A 106 18.25 13.60 -11.54
N GLY A 107 19.46 13.09 -11.33
CA GLY A 107 20.64 13.66 -11.95
C GLY A 107 20.34 13.74 -13.44
N ALA A 108 20.38 14.97 -13.94
CA ALA A 108 20.24 15.37 -15.33
C ALA A 108 20.25 14.23 -16.37
N GLN A 109 19.13 14.06 -17.07
CA GLN A 109 19.11 14.15 -18.53
C GLN A 109 17.67 14.23 -19.03
N GLY A 110 17.44 15.22 -19.91
CA GLY A 110 16.13 15.67 -20.30
C GLY A 110 15.47 14.83 -21.39
N SER A 111 14.15 14.86 -21.37
CA SER A 111 13.32 14.91 -22.56
C SER A 111 11.95 15.44 -22.15
N ASP A 112 11.63 16.58 -22.74
CA ASP A 112 10.41 17.38 -22.65
C ASP A 112 9.13 16.52 -22.73
N VAL A 113 8.31 16.56 -21.67
CA VAL A 113 6.87 16.28 -21.77
C VAL A 113 6.13 17.38 -21.01
N LYS A 114 5.84 18.45 -21.74
CA LYS A 114 4.92 19.54 -21.38
C LYS A 114 3.58 18.99 -20.85
N MET A 115 3.39 19.01 -19.53
CA MET A 115 2.05 18.93 -18.92
C MET A 115 1.56 20.35 -18.61
N GLU A 116 0.65 20.83 -19.45
CA GLU A 116 -0.02 22.11 -19.31
C GLU A 116 -1.10 21.99 -18.22
N TRP A 117 -0.88 22.68 -17.09
CA TRP A 117 -1.91 22.93 -16.09
C TRP A 117 -2.65 24.21 -16.46
N LYS A 118 -3.98 24.16 -16.53
CA LYS A 118 -4.82 25.37 -16.54
C LYS A 118 -5.62 25.47 -15.25
N SER A 119 -5.58 26.70 -14.71
CA SER A 119 -6.15 27.20 -13.46
C SER A 119 -7.66 27.07 -13.34
#